data_AF-A0A089M6R6-F1
#
_entry.id   AF-A0A089M6R6-F1
#
_cell.length_a   1.000
_cell.length_b   1.000
_cell.length_c   1.000
_cell.angle_alpha   90.00
_cell.angle_beta   90.00
_cell.angle_gamma   90.00
#
_symmetry.space_group_name_H-M   'P 1'
#
loop_
_entity.id
_entity.type
_entity.pdbx_description
1 polymer ?
#
loop_
_entity_poly.entity_id
_entity_poly.type
_entity_poly.pdbx_seq_one_letter_code
_entity_poly.pdbx_strand_id
1 'polypeptide(L)'
;MKLDNKFVYVPLVLQWVLNCSLIVLALILTVFLGKETLEIFHFINDDGALSKLELLEGILVYFMYFEFIALIIKYFEAKYHFPLRYFIYIGITAITRLIIIDHESPMDTLLYSGAILVLVITLFIANSNQMKRES
;
A
#
# COMPACT_ATOMS: atom_id res chain seq x y z
N MET A 1 3.73 13.58 41.05
CA MET A 1 4.11 12.26 40.54
C MET A 1 5.07 12.47 39.36
N LYS A 2 6.39 12.48 39.62
CA LYS A 2 7.42 12.60 38.58
C LYS A 2 7.53 11.24 37.89
N LEU A 3 6.76 11.06 36.83
CA LEU A 3 6.93 9.91 35.94
C LEU A 3 8.23 10.09 35.15
N ASP A 4 9.01 9.04 35.20
CA ASP A 4 10.38 8.86 34.73
C ASP A 4 10.62 9.40 33.31
N ASN A 5 11.57 10.32 33.19
CA ASN A 5 11.92 11.01 31.94
C ASN A 5 12.40 10.01 30.86
N LYS A 6 12.81 8.78 31.20
CA LYS A 6 13.24 7.75 30.24
C LYS A 6 12.13 7.25 29.31
N PHE A 7 10.88 7.16 29.77
CA PHE A 7 9.77 6.66 28.95
C PHE A 7 9.34 7.65 27.85
N VAL A 8 9.66 8.93 27.99
CA VAL A 8 9.37 9.96 26.97
C VAL A 8 10.31 9.85 25.76
N TYR A 9 11.54 9.37 25.95
CA TYR A 9 12.51 9.26 24.85
C TYR A 9 12.22 8.08 23.91
N VAL A 10 11.60 7.00 24.40
CA VAL A 10 11.28 5.81 23.59
C VAL A 10 10.39 6.14 22.37
N PRO A 11 9.22 6.78 22.52
CA PRO A 11 8.39 7.12 21.36
C PRO A 11 9.06 8.13 20.44
N LEU A 12 9.87 9.05 20.98
CA LEU A 12 10.60 10.04 20.19
C LEU A 12 11.63 9.38 19.26
N VAL A 13 12.41 8.45 19.80
CA VAL A 13 13.41 7.68 19.04
C VAL A 13 12.72 6.81 18.00
N LEU A 14 11.64 6.12 18.37
CA LEU A 14 10.89 5.27 17.44
C LEU A 14 10.29 6.07 16.27
N GLN A 15 9.75 7.27 16.56
CA GLN A 15 9.22 8.16 15.53
C GLN A 15 10.32 8.67 14.58
N TRP A 16 11.50 8.98 15.11
CA TRP A 16 12.66 9.35 14.29
C TRP A 16 13.09 8.22 13.35
N VAL A 17 13.19 6.99 13.88
CA VAL A 17 13.53 5.79 13.10
C VAL A 17 12.48 5.53 12.03
N LEU A 18 11.20 5.64 12.36
CA LEU A 18 10.08 5.44 11.42
C LEU A 18 10.13 6.47 10.28
N ASN A 19 10.30 7.75 10.60
CA ASN A 19 10.38 8.82 9.59
C ASN A 19 11.57 8.63 8.65
N CYS A 20 12.75 8.30 9.20
CA CYS A 20 13.93 8.02 8.40
C CYS A 20 13.70 6.83 7.45
N SER A 21 13.13 5.75 7.97
CA SER A 21 12.80 4.55 7.18
C SER A 21 11.80 4.87 6.05
N LEU A 22 10.77 5.68 6.33
CA LEU A 22 9.77 6.06 5.33
C LEU A 22 10.34 6.95 4.22
N ILE A 23 11.28 7.85 4.54
CA ILE A 23 11.95 8.67 3.53
C ILE A 23 12.81 7.79 2.61
N VAL A 24 13.58 6.87 3.19
CA VAL A 24 14.39 5.91 2.41
C VAL A 24 13.50 5.05 1.53
N LEU A 25 12.39 4.53 2.07
CA LEU A 25 11.43 3.73 1.33
C LEU A 25 10.80 4.52 0.17
N ALA A 26 10.39 5.77 0.40
CA ALA A 26 9.82 6.62 -0.64
C ALA A 26 10.80 6.84 -1.81
N LEU A 27 12.09 7.03 -1.50
CA LEU A 27 13.12 7.20 -2.51
C LEU A 27 13.28 5.93 -3.35
N ILE A 28 13.38 4.76 -2.70
CA ILE A 28 13.49 3.47 -3.38
C ILE A 28 12.28 3.24 -4.30
N LEU A 29 11.07 3.44 -3.79
CA LEU A 29 9.84 3.26 -4.57
C LEU A 29 9.76 4.22 -5.74
N THR A 30 10.21 5.47 -5.59
CA THR A 30 10.25 6.45 -6.69
C THR A 30 11.20 5.99 -7.79
N VAL A 31 12.37 5.44 -7.44
CA VAL A 31 13.32 4.89 -8.41
C VAL A 31 12.71 3.68 -9.12
N PHE A 32 12.08 2.76 -8.39
CA PHE A 32 11.45 1.57 -8.97
C PHE A 32 10.29 1.94 -9.90
N LEU A 33 9.47 2.91 -9.51
CA LEU A 33 8.40 3.45 -10.35
C LEU A 33 8.95 4.02 -11.67
N GLY A 34 10.07 4.74 -11.62
CA GLY A 34 10.76 5.22 -12.82
C GLY A 34 11.28 4.09 -13.71
N LYS A 35 11.87 3.04 -13.13
CA LYS A 35 12.33 1.85 -13.87
C LYS A 35 11.18 1.14 -14.57
N GLU A 36 10.09 0.89 -13.84
CA GLU A 36 8.88 0.23 -14.36
C GLU A 36 8.28 1.03 -15.53
N THR A 37 8.30 2.37 -15.44
CA THR A 37 7.83 3.25 -16.53
C THR A 37 8.60 3.02 -17.83
N LEU A 38 9.93 2.85 -17.75
CA LEU A 38 10.77 2.61 -18.93
C LEU A 38 10.51 1.23 -19.54
N GLU A 39 10.28 0.23 -18.67
CA GLU A 39 9.99 -1.14 -19.06
C GLU A 39 8.62 -1.26 -19.77
N ILE A 40 7.57 -0.66 -19.21
CA ILE A 40 6.25 -0.57 -19.86
C ILE A 40 6.36 0.12 -21.23
N PHE A 41 7.14 1.20 -21.33
CA PHE A 41 7.34 1.90 -22.61
C PHE A 41 8.02 1.00 -23.66
N HIS A 42 8.97 0.16 -23.23
CA HIS A 42 9.62 -0.80 -24.10
C HIS A 42 8.63 -1.86 -24.60
N PHE A 43 7.83 -2.45 -23.71
CA PHE A 43 6.83 -3.47 -24.05
C PHE A 43 5.73 -2.99 -25.00
N ILE A 44 5.34 -1.71 -24.92
CA ILE A 44 4.36 -1.11 -25.86
C ILE A 44 4.92 -1.06 -27.29
N ASN A 45 6.23 -0.93 -27.43
CA ASN A 45 6.88 -0.76 -28.73
C ASN A 45 7.24 -2.10 -29.40
N ASP A 46 7.16 -3.22 -28.66
CA ASP A 46 7.33 -4.58 -29.17
C ASP A 46 5.96 -5.25 -29.40
N ASP A 47 5.59 -5.47 -30.67
CA ASP A 47 4.27 -5.94 -31.16
C ASP A 47 3.92 -7.43 -30.85
N GLY A 48 4.36 -7.97 -29.71
CA GLY A 48 4.12 -9.38 -29.33
C GLY A 48 2.77 -9.64 -28.65
N ALA A 49 2.07 -10.75 -28.97
CA ALA A 49 0.81 -11.11 -28.30
C ALA A 49 0.97 -11.59 -26.84
N LEU A 50 2.11 -12.21 -26.51
CA LEU A 50 2.49 -12.56 -25.13
C LEU A 50 2.82 -11.32 -24.27
N SER A 51 3.16 -10.19 -24.89
CA SER A 51 3.44 -8.90 -24.22
C SER A 51 2.24 -8.39 -23.42
N LYS A 52 0.99 -8.70 -23.80
CA LYS A 52 -0.19 -8.09 -23.15
C LYS A 52 -0.37 -8.49 -21.68
N LEU A 53 -0.05 -9.73 -21.32
CA LEU A 53 -0.13 -10.20 -19.93
C LEU A 53 1.01 -9.62 -19.11
N GLU A 54 2.22 -9.63 -19.65
CA GLU A 54 3.42 -9.02 -19.02
C GLU A 54 3.25 -7.51 -18.82
N LEU A 55 2.68 -6.82 -19.81
CA LEU A 55 2.37 -5.39 -19.75
C LEU A 55 1.30 -5.11 -18.68
N LEU A 56 0.25 -5.93 -18.59
CA LEU A 56 -0.74 -5.81 -17.52
C LEU A 56 -0.10 -6.01 -16.15
N GLU A 57 0.77 -7.01 -16.00
CA GLU A 57 1.51 -7.25 -14.76
C GLU A 57 2.37 -6.03 -14.38
N GLY A 58 3.13 -5.46 -15.32
CA GLY A 58 3.95 -4.27 -15.09
C GLY A 58 3.11 -3.03 -14.74
N ILE A 59 2.00 -2.78 -15.44
CA ILE A 59 1.05 -1.69 -15.11
C ILE A 59 0.51 -1.86 -13.69
N LEU A 60 0.15 -3.10 -13.33
CA LEU A 60 -0.29 -3.38 -11.99
C LEU A 60 0.85 -3.01 -11.05
N VAL A 61 2.04 -3.61 -11.13
CA VAL A 61 3.21 -3.31 -10.26
C VAL A 61 3.44 -1.80 -10.10
N TYR A 62 3.46 -1.05 -11.21
CA TYR A 62 3.55 0.41 -11.23
C TYR A 62 2.51 1.09 -10.32
N PHE A 63 1.24 0.67 -10.41
CA PHE A 63 0.18 1.23 -9.58
C PHE A 63 0.37 0.95 -8.07
N MET A 64 0.98 -0.16 -7.66
CA MET A 64 1.26 -0.37 -6.22
C MET A 64 2.35 0.57 -5.73
N TYR A 65 3.41 0.79 -6.52
CA TYR A 65 4.44 1.75 -6.14
C TYR A 65 3.84 3.16 -5.96
N PHE A 66 2.95 3.56 -6.88
CA PHE A 66 2.21 4.81 -6.75
C PHE A 66 1.35 4.87 -5.48
N GLU A 67 0.56 3.82 -5.20
CA GLU A 67 -0.29 3.75 -4.00
C GLU A 67 0.53 3.83 -2.70
N PHE A 68 1.65 3.12 -2.61
CA PHE A 68 2.53 3.18 -1.45
C PHE A 68 3.19 4.56 -1.28
N ILE A 69 3.61 5.20 -2.36
CA ILE A 69 4.12 6.58 -2.29
C ILE A 69 3.03 7.54 -1.78
N ALA A 70 1.79 7.40 -2.28
CA ALA A 70 0.65 8.19 -1.81
C ALA A 70 0.38 7.99 -0.31
N LEU A 71 0.53 6.77 0.21
CA LEU A 71 0.42 6.48 1.65
C LEU A 71 1.49 7.21 2.45
N ILE A 72 2.75 7.18 1.99
CA ILE A 72 3.86 7.84 2.67
C ILE A 72 3.61 9.36 2.71
N ILE A 73 3.15 9.95 1.61
CA ILE A 73 2.78 11.37 1.57
C ILE A 73 1.67 11.67 2.59
N LYS A 74 0.60 10.86 2.62
CA LYS A 74 -0.50 11.03 3.58
C LYS A 74 -0.05 10.87 5.02
N TYR A 75 0.91 10.00 5.30
CA TYR A 75 1.51 9.85 6.63
C TYR A 75 2.17 11.15 7.11
N PHE A 76 2.95 11.82 6.25
CA PHE A 76 3.58 13.10 6.59
C PHE A 76 2.55 14.24 6.68
N GLU A 77 1.54 14.26 5.80
CA GLU A 77 0.44 15.25 5.85
C GLU A 77 -0.41 15.14 7.13
N ALA A 78 -0.63 13.91 7.62
CA ALA A 78 -1.42 13.63 8.82
C ALA A 78 -0.66 13.86 10.14
N LYS A 79 0.39 14.69 10.16
CA LYS A 79 1.24 14.98 11.33
C LYS A 79 1.81 13.72 12.00
N TYR A 80 2.33 12.79 11.20
CA TYR A 80 2.90 11.50 11.67
C TYR A 80 1.88 10.52 12.25
N HIS A 81 0.58 10.76 12.06
CA HIS A 81 -0.45 9.78 12.38
C HIS A 81 -0.59 8.78 11.24
N PHE A 82 -0.46 7.48 11.55
CA PHE A 82 -0.55 6.46 10.52
C PHE A 82 -1.98 6.33 9.99
N PRO A 83 -2.22 6.58 8.69
CA PRO A 83 -3.56 6.62 8.13
C PRO A 83 -4.06 5.19 7.86
N LEU A 84 -4.47 4.49 8.92
CA LEU A 84 -4.89 3.07 8.88
C LEU A 84 -5.93 2.75 7.79
N ARG A 85 -6.85 3.68 7.53
CA ARG A 85 -7.86 3.52 6.48
C ARG A 85 -7.23 3.36 5.09
N TYR A 86 -6.21 4.15 4.79
CA TYR A 86 -5.51 4.11 3.51
C TYR A 86 -4.67 2.86 3.37
N PHE A 87 -4.08 2.39 4.48
CA PHE A 87 -3.40 1.10 4.50
C PHE A 87 -4.35 -0.06 4.17
N ILE A 88 -5.58 -0.05 4.69
CA ILE A 88 -6.59 -1.06 4.35
C ILE A 88 -6.96 -0.98 2.87
N TYR A 89 -7.11 0.23 2.29
CA TYR A 89 -7.36 0.37 0.85
C TYR A 89 -6.26 -0.24 0.00
N ILE A 90 -4.99 0.00 0.35
CA ILE A 90 -3.84 -0.59 -0.35
C ILE A 90 -3.83 -2.12 -0.21
N GLY A 91 -4.19 -2.64 0.97
CA GLY A 91 -4.35 -4.08 1.18
C GLY A 91 -5.44 -4.69 0.27
N ILE A 92 -6.57 -3.99 0.09
CA ILE A 92 -7.62 -4.42 -0.83
C ILE A 92 -7.09 -4.43 -2.27
N THR A 93 -6.48 -3.34 -2.74
CA THR A 93 -5.90 -3.28 -4.10
C THR A 93 -4.88 -4.39 -4.33
N ALA A 94 -4.01 -4.65 -3.35
CA ALA A 94 -2.98 -5.68 -3.43
C ALA A 94 -3.56 -7.09 -3.63
N ILE A 95 -4.60 -7.45 -2.87
CA ILE A 95 -5.26 -8.76 -2.99
C ILE A 95 -6.06 -8.83 -4.31
N THR A 96 -6.78 -7.76 -4.66
CA THR A 96 -7.50 -7.70 -5.94
C THR A 96 -6.55 -7.91 -7.12
N ARG A 97 -5.36 -7.31 -7.06
CA ARG A 97 -4.32 -7.51 -8.07
C ARG A 97 -3.80 -8.94 -8.11
N LEU A 98 -3.53 -9.54 -6.96
CA LEU A 98 -3.06 -10.92 -6.87
C LEU A 98 -4.04 -11.86 -7.59
N ILE A 99 -5.34 -11.65 -7.41
CA ILE A 99 -6.39 -12.41 -8.12
C ILE A 99 -6.34 -12.20 -9.64
N ILE A 100 -6.04 -10.98 -10.12
CA ILE A 100 -5.99 -10.70 -11.56
C ILE A 100 -4.81 -11.43 -12.24
N ILE A 101 -3.68 -11.51 -11.55
CA ILE A 101 -2.43 -12.08 -12.09
C ILE A 101 -2.40 -13.60 -11.92
N ASP A 102 -2.75 -14.11 -10.74
CA ASP A 102 -2.65 -15.53 -10.38
C ASP A 102 -3.99 -16.25 -10.59
N HIS A 103 -4.09 -17.00 -11.68
CA HIS A 103 -5.30 -17.72 -12.09
C HIS A 103 -5.12 -19.25 -12.12
N GLU A 104 -4.14 -19.82 -11.41
CA GLU A 104 -3.84 -21.26 -11.54
C GLU A 104 -4.81 -22.18 -10.76
N SER A 105 -5.41 -21.71 -9.67
CA SER A 105 -6.23 -22.55 -8.78
C SER A 105 -7.52 -21.84 -8.33
N PRO A 106 -8.71 -22.40 -8.62
CA PRO A 106 -9.99 -21.81 -8.23
C PRO A 106 -10.20 -21.76 -6.71
N MET A 107 -9.45 -22.58 -5.95
CA MET A 107 -9.50 -22.57 -4.48
C MET A 107 -8.80 -21.32 -3.92
N ASP A 108 -7.68 -20.91 -4.50
CA ASP A 108 -6.92 -19.75 -4.03
C ASP A 108 -7.67 -18.45 -4.34
N THR A 109 -8.30 -18.37 -5.52
CA THR A 109 -9.22 -17.27 -5.84
C THR A 109 -10.35 -17.13 -4.81
N LEU A 110 -10.92 -18.24 -4.34
CA LEU A 110 -11.97 -18.23 -3.32
C LEU A 110 -11.45 -17.71 -1.97
N LEU A 111 -10.25 -18.12 -1.56
CA LEU A 111 -9.60 -17.64 -0.34
C LEU A 111 -9.26 -16.14 -0.42
N TYR A 112 -8.71 -15.68 -1.53
CA TYR A 112 -8.43 -14.26 -1.75
C TYR A 112 -9.70 -13.40 -1.77
N SER A 113 -10.78 -13.89 -2.40
CA SER A 113 -12.08 -13.22 -2.34
C SER A 113 -12.64 -13.17 -0.91
N GLY A 114 -12.46 -14.23 -0.11
CA GLY A 114 -12.80 -14.24 1.31
C GLY A 114 -12.00 -13.22 2.11
N ALA A 115 -10.70 -13.08 1.83
CA ALA A 115 -9.83 -12.08 2.47
C ALA A 115 -10.28 -10.64 2.15
N ILE A 116 -10.66 -10.35 0.90
CA ILE A 116 -11.23 -9.05 0.52
C ILE A 116 -12.51 -8.77 1.32
N LEU A 117 -13.39 -9.76 1.48
CA LEU A 117 -14.62 -9.62 2.25
C LEU A 117 -14.31 -9.24 3.73
N VAL A 118 -13.32 -9.89 4.34
CA VAL A 118 -12.85 -9.56 5.69
C VAL A 118 -12.28 -8.14 5.77
N LEU A 119 -11.47 -7.70 4.81
CA LEU A 119 -10.93 -6.34 4.77
C LEU A 119 -12.03 -5.29 4.61
N VAL A 120 -13.03 -5.55 3.75
CA VAL A 120 -14.19 -4.66 3.56
C VAL A 120 -15.02 -4.56 4.85
N ILE A 121 -15.25 -5.67 5.55
CA ILE A 121 -15.92 -5.65 6.87
C ILE A 121 -15.09 -4.85 7.88
N THR A 122 -13.77 -5.05 7.90
CA THR A 122 -12.86 -4.33 8.80
C THR A 122 -12.94 -2.82 8.53
N LEU A 123 -12.95 -2.43 7.25
CA LEU A 123 -13.13 -1.04 6.84
C LEU A 123 -14.50 -0.50 7.26
N PHE A 124 -15.57 -1.28 7.09
CA PHE A 124 -16.92 -0.89 7.49
C PHE A 124 -17.00 -0.62 9.00
N ILE A 125 -16.40 -1.47 9.83
CA ILE A 125 -16.34 -1.30 11.29
C ILE A 125 -15.44 -0.12 11.67
N ALA A 126 -14.26 0.01 11.06
CA ALA A 126 -13.35 1.12 11.32
C ALA A 126 -13.99 2.47 10.94
N ASN A 127 -14.78 2.50 9.87
CA ASN A 127 -15.48 3.70 9.41
C ASN A 127 -16.69 4.05 10.28
N SER A 128 -17.50 3.04 10.69
CA SER A 128 -18.70 3.29 11.51
C SER A 128 -18.38 3.84 12.90
N ASN A 129 -17.23 3.45 13.48
CA ASN A 129 -16.78 3.96 14.79
C ASN A 129 -16.26 5.41 14.74
N GLN A 130 -15.84 5.91 13.58
CA GLN A 130 -15.35 7.29 13.45
C GLN A 130 -16.45 8.33 13.23
N MET A 131 -17.64 7.92 12.77
CA MET A 131 -18.79 8.84 12.61
C MET A 131 -19.47 9.24 13.94
N LYS A 132 -19.17 8.58 15.06
CA LYS A 132 -19.71 8.96 16.39
C LYS A 132 -18.88 10.01 17.14
N ARG A 133 -17.82 10.54 16.53
CA ARG A 133 -16.93 11.54 17.16
C ARG A 133 -16.98 12.94 16.56
N GLU A 134 -17.86 13.17 15.58
CA GLU A 134 -18.06 14.50 14.97
C GLU A 134 -19.52 14.96 14.91
N SER A 135 -20.36 14.45 15.83
CA SER A 135 -21.70 15.02 16.08
C SER A 135 -21.88 15.29 17.56
#